data_AF-A0A2K6MU84-F1
#
_entry.id   AF-A0A2K6MU84-F1
#
_cell.length_a   1.000
_cell.length_b   1.000
_cell.length_c   1.000
_cell.angle_alpha   90.00
_cell.angle_beta   90.00
_cell.angle_gamma   90.00
#
_symmetry.space_group_name_H-M   'P 1'
#
loop_
_entity.id
_entity.type
_entity.pdbx_description
1 polymer ?
#
loop_
_entity_poly.entity_id
_entity_poly.type
_entity_poly.pdbx_seq_one_letter_code
_entity_poly.pdbx_strand_id
1 'polypeptide(L)' 'MSTPARRRLMRDFKRLQEDPPAGVSGAPSENNIMVWNAVIFGPEGTPFEDILWVKSLYGTVNF' A
#
# COMPACT_ATOMS: atom_id res chain seq x y z
N MET A 1 -8.94 21.47 -6.31
CA MET A 1 -7.59 21.49 -5.68
C MET A 1 -7.26 20.12 -5.10
N SER A 2 -6.06 19.59 -5.34
CA SER A 2 -5.61 18.34 -4.72
C SER A 2 -5.13 18.61 -3.29
N THR A 3 -5.66 17.87 -2.31
CA THR A 3 -5.21 17.99 -0.92
C THR A 3 -3.72 17.59 -0.79
N PRO A 4 -2.99 18.11 0.22
CA PRO A 4 -1.64 17.66 0.53
C PRO A 4 -1.55 16.15 0.76
N ALA A 5 -2.56 15.56 1.41
CA ALA A 5 -2.68 14.12 1.63
C ALA A 5 -2.71 13.34 0.32
N ARG A 6 -3.56 13.75 -0.64
CA ARG A 6 -3.66 13.11 -1.96
C ARG A 6 -2.32 13.16 -2.73
N ARG A 7 -1.59 14.27 -2.65
CA ARG A 7 -0.27 14.41 -3.29
C ARG A 7 0.80 13.51 -2.66
N ARG A 8 0.73 13.29 -1.34
CA ARG A 8 1.64 12.34 -0.66
C ARG A 8 1.34 10.90 -1.08
N LEU A 9 0.08 10.49 -1.02
CA LEU A 9 -0.36 9.15 -1.44
C LEU A 9 0.03 8.81 -2.89
N MET A 10 -0.14 9.74 -3.83
CA MET A 10 0.31 9.53 -5.23
C MET A 10 1.84 9.36 -5.35
N ARG A 11 2.62 10.07 -4.54
CA ARG A 11 4.08 9.97 -4.53
C ARG A 11 4.53 8.64 -3.95
N ASP A 12 3.90 8.23 -2.86
CA ASP A 12 4.18 6.96 -2.20
C ASP A 12 3.80 5.79 -3.13
N PHE A 13 2.68 5.91 -3.88
CA PHE A 13 2.31 4.93 -4.90
C PHE A 13 3.39 4.78 -5.99
N LYS A 14 3.90 5.92 -6.48
CA LYS A 14 4.95 5.92 -7.49
C LYS A 14 6.24 5.29 -6.97
N ARG A 15 6.64 5.60 -5.74
CA ARG A 15 7.81 4.97 -5.10
C ARG A 15 7.64 3.46 -4.93
N LEU A 16 6.45 3.01 -4.54
CA LEU A 16 6.15 1.59 -4.39
C LEU A 16 6.25 0.83 -5.73
N GLN A 17 5.96 1.49 -6.86
CA GLN A 17 6.12 0.91 -8.20
C GLN A 17 7.57 0.96 -8.70
N GLU A 18 8.32 2.01 -8.37
CA GLU A 18 9.72 2.17 -8.78
C GLU A 18 10.65 1.24 -7.99
N ASP A 19 10.38 1.02 -6.70
CA ASP A 19 11.17 0.19 -5.80
C ASP A 19 10.23 -0.62 -4.88
N PRO A 20 9.63 -1.72 -5.40
CA PRO A 20 8.70 -2.53 -4.63
C PRO A 20 9.46 -3.29 -3.52
N PRO A 21 9.03 -3.18 -2.25
CA PRO A 21 9.62 -3.96 -1.17
C PRO A 21 9.37 -5.45 -1.39
N ALA A 22 10.35 -6.29 -1.05
CA ALA A 22 10.20 -7.74 -1.13
C ALA A 22 8.99 -8.22 -0.32
N GLY A 23 8.10 -8.98 -0.96
CA GLY A 23 6.92 -9.52 -0.31
C GLY A 23 5.82 -8.49 0.00
N VAL A 24 5.90 -7.24 -0.46
CA VAL A 24 4.85 -6.25 -0.23
C VAL A 24 4.44 -5.60 -1.55
N SER A 25 3.14 -5.55 -1.79
CA SER A 25 2.55 -4.85 -2.94
C SER A 25 1.32 -4.10 -2.50
N GLY A 26 1.01 -2.99 -3.16
CA GLY A 26 -0.17 -2.22 -2.81
C GLY A 26 -0.57 -1.21 -3.87
N ALA A 27 -1.86 -0.94 -3.96
CA ALA A 27 -2.42 0.02 -4.89
C ALA A 27 -3.61 0.76 -4.28
N PRO A 28 -3.80 2.05 -4.60
CA PRO A 28 -5.01 2.76 -4.25
C PRO A 28 -6.22 2.15 -4.96
N SER A 29 -7.37 2.22 -4.32
CA SER A 29 -8.65 1.87 -4.95
C SER A 29 -8.96 2.84 -6.09
N GLU A 30 -9.49 2.33 -7.19
CA GLU A 30 -9.86 3.12 -8.39
C GLU A 30 -10.81 4.28 -8.05
N ASN A 31 -11.74 4.05 -7.12
CA ASN A 31 -12.79 5.00 -6.77
C ASN A 31 -12.38 5.98 -5.67
N ASN A 32 -11.39 5.63 -4.84
CA ASN A 32 -10.98 6.45 -3.70
C ASN A 32 -9.51 6.23 -3.35
N ILE A 33 -8.67 7.22 -3.65
CA ILE A 33 -7.24 7.21 -3.31
C ILE A 33 -6.94 7.16 -1.82
N MET A 34 -7.92 7.42 -0.95
CA MET A 34 -7.76 7.28 0.51
C MET A 34 -7.92 5.83 0.98
N VAL A 35 -8.38 4.93 0.10
CA VAL A 35 -8.51 3.49 0.35
C VAL A 35 -7.42 2.78 -0.44
N TRP A 36 -6.66 1.94 0.24
CA TRP A 36 -5.55 1.19 -0.36
C TRP A 36 -5.70 -0.28 -0.11
N ASN A 37 -5.51 -1.07 -1.16
CA ASN A 37 -5.41 -2.52 -1.07
C ASN A 37 -3.93 -2.88 -1.05
N ALA A 38 -3.50 -3.60 -0.03
CA ALA A 38 -2.16 -4.13 0.07
C ALA A 38 -2.18 -5.65 0.17
N VAL A 39 -1.16 -6.25 -0.41
CA VAL A 39 -0.84 -7.67 -0.39
C VAL A 39 0.51 -7.82 0.28
N ILE A 40 0.58 -8.67 1.31
CA ILE A 40 1.81 -8.96 2.04
C ILE A 40 2.03 -10.47 2.01
N PHE A 41 3.21 -10.87 1.55
CA PHE A 41 3.76 -12.21 1.66
C PHE A 41 4.54 -12.31 2.97
N GLY A 42 4.47 -13.46 3.63
CA GLY A 42 5.26 -13.67 4.83
C GLY A 42 6.76 -13.72 4.54
N PRO A 43 7.60 -13.41 5.53
CA PRO A 43 9.05 -13.56 5.38
C PRO A 43 9.43 -15.02 5.11
N GLU A 44 10.46 -15.22 4.30
CA GLU A 44 11.06 -16.52 4.02
C GLU A 44 11.53 -17.20 5.32
N GLY A 45 11.32 -18.51 5.41
CA GLY A 45 11.65 -19.31 6.59
C GLY A 45 10.67 -19.16 7.76
N THR A 46 9.54 -18.49 7.57
CA THR A 46 8.46 -18.42 8.57
C THR A 46 7.27 -19.29 8.16
N PRO A 47 6.43 -19.75 9.11
CA PRO A 47 5.18 -20.44 8.77
C PRO A 47 4.20 -19.62 7.93
N PHE A 48 4.49 -18.34 7.70
CA PHE A 48 3.67 -17.40 6.95
C PHE A 48 4.20 -17.12 5.54
N GLU A 49 5.35 -17.70 5.14
CA GLU A 49 6.05 -17.44 3.87
C GLU A 49 5.10 -17.44 2.66
N ASP A 50 4.25 -18.46 2.55
CA ASP A 50 3.29 -18.61 1.44
C ASP A 50 1.89 -18.02 1.73
N ILE A 51 1.72 -17.32 2.85
CA ILE A 51 0.42 -16.79 3.26
C ILE A 51 0.25 -15.38 2.68
N LEU A 52 -0.77 -15.25 1.82
CA LEU A 52 -1.19 -13.99 1.23
C LEU A 52 -2.13 -13.24 2.18
N TRP A 53 -1.66 -12.13 2.76
CA TRP A 53 -2.51 -11.25 3.56
C TRP A 53 -3.00 -10.08 2.72
N VAL A 54 -4.32 -9.96 2.55
CA VAL A 54 -4.95 -8.81 1.90
C VAL A 54 -5.49 -7.86 2.97
N LYS A 55 -5.04 -6.61 2.97
CA LYS A 55 -5.49 -5.59 3.91
C LYS A 55 -6.00 -4.34 3.18
N SER A 56 -7.18 -3.86 3.58
CA SER A 56 -7.68 -2.54 3.20
C SER A 56 -7.23 -1.51 4.23
N LEU A 57 -6.46 -0.52 3.81
CA LEU A 57 -5.97 0.57 4.64
C LEU A 57 -6.78 1.85 4.33
N TYR A 58 -7.31 2.47 5.38
CA TYR A 58 -7.93 3.80 5.30
C TYR A 58 -6.88 4.84 5.70
N GLY A 59 -6.47 5.69 4.77
CA GLY A 59 -5.52 6.75 5.05
C GLY A 59 -6.22 7.97 5.65
N THR A 60 -6.14 8.17 6.97
CA THR A 60 -6.40 9.46 7.60
C THR A 60 -5.06 10.13 7.93
N VAL A 61 -4.74 11.22 7.24
CA VAL A 61 -3.58 12.06 7.59
C VAL A 61 -4.01 12.99 8.70
N ASN A 62 -3.80 12.60 9.95
CA ASN A 62 -3.84 13.53 11.07
C ASN A 62 -2.54 14.33 11.04
N PHE A 63 -2.65 15.66 10.99
CA PHE A 63 -1.52 16.59 11.10
C PHE A 63 -1.17 16.83 12.57
#